data_AF-A0A177EM93-F1
#
_entry.id   AF-A0A177EM93-F1
#
_cell.length_a   1.000
_cell.length_b   1.000
_cell.length_c   1.000
_cell.angle_alpha   90.00
_cell.angle_beta   90.00
_cell.angle_gamma   90.00
#
_symmetry.space_group_name_H-M   'P 1'
#
loop_
_entity.id
_entity.type
_entity.pdbx_description
1 polymer ?
#
loop_
_entity_poly.entity_id
_entity_poly.type
_entity_poly.pdbx_seq_one_letter_code
_entity_poly.pdbx_strand_id
1 'polypeptide(L)'
;MIWPEKLRIMDHQLPYLGFAGTKTWILCIFGLLGLVNICTASKCCGLIPSKVLERTDNTDKTIAFFNKSTVPLEVKEVGGAVCIRKKQCDIKRVISLRDYALKEIPEVMDPGIQLIKLTILDDDQSSDMLRADEDAMDRLAKLLNALATADIKDMALNGFGMGKNTELTRNTSLTTNKTEFYNIRGRLVLHRVSSFFIEWLGAHYDFSQGRKTMGLVVQSSPDITSLVCLDALNITEVCGLWMRFLPGLKDLSCRLILQKQVTSHLALRGFERLVITPNIAQAIAKKNWEGIYMDISFWMAIFSAQPDIDIRVIRLAITTAEDAEKIESYIVTGRPRLTVEQLVIVIMHKDTELTQTLLISMLVWASANFHAIYELKIESLGDVSPEVNALLLRKRRPTIFMATLPRLEILTINATDIMLFSSAYVMTSNVITISYPGVPEYDGGENENEEATTLL
;
A
#
# COMPACT_ATOMS: atom_id res chain seq x y z
N MET A 1 -19.94 -4.48 -8.80
CA MET A 1 -19.20 -5.49 -8.02
C MET A 1 -18.85 -4.86 -6.67
N ILE A 2 -19.59 -5.21 -5.60
CA ILE A 2 -19.43 -4.63 -4.26
C ILE A 2 -18.31 -5.42 -3.56
N TRP A 3 -17.16 -4.78 -3.35
CA TRP A 3 -16.03 -5.38 -2.64
C TRP A 3 -16.30 -5.43 -1.13
N PRO A 4 -15.89 -6.50 -0.40
CA PRO A 4 -16.09 -6.59 1.04
C PRO A 4 -15.23 -5.58 1.82
N GLU A 5 -15.84 -4.95 2.80
CA GLU A 5 -15.25 -3.92 3.67
C GLU A 5 -14.02 -4.40 4.46
N LYS A 6 -13.89 -5.71 4.70
CA LYS A 6 -12.72 -6.34 5.36
C LYS A 6 -11.40 -6.17 4.59
N LEU A 7 -11.42 -6.13 3.26
CA LEU A 7 -10.21 -5.91 2.45
C LEU A 7 -9.74 -4.44 2.47
N ARG A 8 -10.67 -3.51 2.72
CA ARG A 8 -10.39 -2.06 2.78
C ARG A 8 -9.55 -1.67 4.01
N ILE A 9 -9.66 -2.44 5.10
CA ILE A 9 -8.97 -2.16 6.37
C ILE A 9 -7.52 -2.65 6.34
N MET A 10 -7.22 -3.76 5.64
CA MET A 10 -5.83 -4.25 5.51
C MET A 10 -5.00 -3.43 4.52
N ASP A 11 -5.60 -2.88 3.46
CA ASP A 11 -4.87 -2.12 2.43
C ASP A 11 -4.41 -0.71 2.87
N HIS A 12 -4.93 -0.20 3.99
CA HIS A 12 -4.51 1.06 4.61
C HIS A 12 -3.38 0.92 5.64
N GLN A 13 -2.98 -0.31 5.97
CA GLN A 13 -1.83 -0.60 6.82
C GLN A 13 -0.74 -1.29 5.99
N LEU A 14 -0.06 -0.54 5.12
CA LEU A 14 1.31 -0.89 4.79
C LEU A 14 2.15 -0.63 6.06
N PRO A 15 2.75 -1.65 6.71
CA PRO A 15 3.42 -1.45 7.96
C PRO A 15 4.78 -0.79 7.71
N TYR A 16 4.87 0.53 7.92
CA TYR A 16 6.10 1.13 8.43
C TYR A 16 6.12 0.91 9.94
N LEU A 17 6.35 -0.34 10.34
CA LEU A 17 6.55 -0.71 11.73
C LEU A 17 7.76 -1.61 11.81
N GLY A 18 8.94 -0.99 11.95
CA GLY A 18 10.05 -1.65 12.61
C GLY A 18 9.67 -1.84 14.07
N PHE A 19 9.08 -2.98 14.41
CA PHE A 19 8.80 -3.36 15.79
C PHE A 19 9.95 -4.23 16.32
N ALA A 20 10.80 -3.60 17.14
CA ALA A 20 11.52 -4.32 18.18
C ALA A 20 10.48 -4.84 19.19
N GLY A 21 10.56 -6.13 19.49
CA GLY A 21 9.47 -6.89 20.10
C GLY A 21 9.10 -6.50 21.53
N THR A 22 7.89 -6.88 21.93
CA THR A 22 7.58 -7.22 23.32
C THR A 22 6.34 -8.11 23.37
N LYS A 23 6.50 -9.25 24.05
CA LYS A 23 5.49 -10.28 24.33
C LYS A 23 4.45 -9.74 25.31
N THR A 24 3.15 -9.95 25.09
CA THR A 24 2.23 -10.40 26.16
C THR A 24 0.91 -10.93 25.56
N TRP A 25 0.44 -12.06 26.10
CA TRP A 25 -0.80 -12.77 25.76
C TRP A 25 -1.77 -12.70 26.95
N ILE A 26 -3.08 -12.77 26.65
CA ILE A 26 -4.25 -13.15 27.49
C ILE A 26 -4.90 -12.08 28.39
N LEU A 27 -6.16 -11.70 28.06
CA LEU A 27 -7.35 -11.95 28.91
C LEU A 27 -8.67 -11.67 28.17
N CYS A 28 -9.66 -12.55 28.40
CA CYS A 28 -10.97 -12.64 27.76
C CYS A 28 -12.06 -11.74 28.38
N ILE A 29 -12.98 -11.30 27.52
CA ILE A 29 -14.47 -11.20 27.61
C ILE A 29 -15.15 -11.26 29.00
N PHE A 30 -15.91 -10.20 29.33
CA PHE A 30 -17.30 -10.09 29.90
C PHE A 30 -17.53 -8.60 30.27
N GLY A 31 -18.66 -7.88 30.13
CA GLY A 31 -20.03 -8.09 29.67
C GLY A 31 -20.76 -6.71 29.57
N LEU A 32 -21.89 -6.67 28.84
CA LEU A 32 -22.92 -5.61 28.72
C LEU A 32 -23.45 -5.14 30.10
N LEU A 33 -23.98 -3.94 30.40
CA LEU A 33 -24.73 -2.87 29.71
C LEU A 33 -24.79 -1.65 30.67
N GLY A 34 -24.85 -0.39 30.18
CA GLY A 34 -25.22 0.75 31.04
C GLY A 34 -24.89 2.16 30.52
N LEU A 35 -25.76 2.71 29.67
CA LEU A 35 -26.08 4.12 29.37
C LEU A 35 -24.99 5.24 29.42
N VAL A 36 -24.77 5.81 28.23
CA VAL A 36 -24.58 7.24 27.91
C VAL A 36 -23.62 8.05 28.79
N ASN A 37 -22.38 8.16 28.33
CA ASN A 37 -21.77 9.48 28.20
C ASN A 37 -20.78 9.49 27.03
N ILE A 38 -20.84 10.55 26.23
CA ILE A 38 -19.98 10.79 25.07
C ILE A 38 -18.56 11.04 25.59
N CYS A 39 -17.80 9.97 25.80
CA CYS A 39 -16.37 10.05 25.98
C CYS A 39 -15.75 10.05 24.59
N THR A 40 -15.66 11.26 24.02
CA THR A 40 -14.80 11.56 22.86
C THR A 40 -13.44 10.88 23.05
N ALA A 41 -13.01 10.17 22.01
CA ALA A 41 -11.77 9.41 21.92
C ALA A 41 -10.51 10.28 22.13
N SER A 42 -10.24 10.68 23.38
CA SER A 42 -9.13 11.55 23.78
C SER A 42 -8.22 10.88 24.81
N LYS A 43 -7.93 9.58 24.65
CA LYS A 43 -6.92 8.89 25.45
C LYS A 43 -5.99 8.13 24.53
N CYS A 44 -4.93 8.83 24.07
CA CYS A 44 -3.63 8.25 23.66
C CYS A 44 -2.61 9.29 23.16
N CYS A 45 -2.79 10.59 23.42
CA CYS A 45 -1.71 11.56 23.21
C CYS A 45 -0.99 11.78 24.55
N GLY A 46 0.21 11.21 24.68
CA GLY A 46 1.02 11.28 25.90
C GLY A 46 1.28 12.71 26.41
N LEU A 47 1.67 12.80 27.69
CA LEU A 47 1.85 13.98 28.54
C LEU A 47 2.87 15.05 28.07
N ILE A 48 3.27 15.06 26.79
CA ILE A 48 4.14 16.11 26.27
C ILE A 48 3.33 17.41 26.20
N PRO A 49 3.80 18.52 26.79
CA PRO A 49 3.13 19.81 26.67
C PRO A 49 2.89 20.15 25.20
N SER A 50 1.62 20.09 24.77
CA SER A 50 1.27 20.36 23.38
C SER A 50 1.55 21.82 23.07
N LYS A 51 2.47 22.07 22.13
CA LYS A 51 2.71 23.40 21.58
C LYS A 51 1.44 23.91 20.88
N VAL A 52 1.06 25.14 21.15
CA VAL A 52 0.02 25.87 20.41
C VAL A 52 0.67 26.77 19.36
N LEU A 53 -0.08 27.12 18.33
CA LEU A 53 0.30 28.18 17.39
C LEU A 53 0.10 29.55 18.05
N GLU A 54 0.94 30.49 17.66
CA GLU A 54 0.70 31.90 17.97
C GLU A 54 -0.56 32.34 17.24
N ARG A 55 -1.39 33.13 17.92
CA ARG A 55 -2.67 33.57 17.36
C ARG A 55 -2.42 34.65 16.31
N THR A 56 -3.03 34.51 15.15
CA THR A 56 -2.99 35.46 14.02
C THR A 56 -4.39 35.94 13.69
N ASP A 57 -4.51 36.93 12.79
CA ASP A 57 -5.80 37.40 12.26
C ASP A 57 -6.59 36.30 11.52
N ASN A 58 -5.94 35.18 11.17
CA ASN A 58 -6.54 34.04 10.49
C ASN A 58 -6.97 32.92 11.44
N THR A 59 -6.62 32.97 12.73
CA THR A 59 -6.87 31.87 13.67
C THR A 59 -8.36 31.55 13.77
N ASP A 60 -9.22 32.55 13.97
CA ASP A 60 -10.67 32.32 14.13
C ASP A 60 -11.33 31.80 12.84
N LYS A 61 -10.92 32.34 11.69
CA LYS A 61 -11.40 31.88 10.37
C LYS A 61 -11.01 30.43 10.13
N THR A 62 -9.78 30.07 10.48
CA THR A 62 -9.27 28.70 10.36
C THR A 62 -10.04 27.75 11.28
N ILE A 63 -10.27 28.13 12.54
CA ILE A 63 -11.09 27.35 13.49
C ILE A 63 -12.52 27.19 12.94
N ALA A 64 -13.16 28.27 12.49
CA ALA A 64 -14.52 28.24 11.98
C ALA A 64 -14.65 27.34 10.73
N PHE A 65 -13.68 27.40 9.82
CA PHE A 65 -13.63 26.54 8.63
C PHE A 65 -13.58 25.05 9.01
N PHE A 66 -12.68 24.66 9.92
CA PHE A 66 -12.55 23.25 10.33
C PHE A 66 -13.67 22.77 11.25
N ASN A 67 -14.38 23.65 11.95
CA ASN A 67 -15.55 23.29 12.75
C ASN A 67 -16.71 22.75 11.91
N LYS A 68 -16.75 23.06 10.61
CA LYS A 68 -17.70 22.46 9.66
C LYS A 68 -17.28 21.08 9.16
N SER A 69 -16.00 20.73 9.30
CA SER A 69 -15.49 19.43 8.84
C SER A 69 -15.91 18.30 9.78
N THR A 70 -15.74 17.04 9.37
CA THR A 70 -16.08 15.88 10.21
C THR A 70 -15.32 15.84 11.54
N VAL A 71 -14.15 16.47 11.60
CA VAL A 71 -13.29 16.49 12.79
C VAL A 71 -12.71 17.90 12.96
N PRO A 72 -13.14 18.66 13.98
CA PRO A 72 -12.64 20.02 14.22
C PRO A 72 -11.15 20.01 14.56
N LEU A 73 -10.53 21.20 14.46
CA LEU A 73 -9.17 21.38 14.97
C LEU A 73 -9.16 21.27 16.50
N GLU A 74 -8.14 20.63 17.05
CA GLU A 74 -7.85 20.74 18.47
C GLU A 74 -7.39 22.15 18.79
N VAL A 75 -8.10 22.75 19.74
CA VAL A 75 -7.77 24.06 20.29
C VAL A 75 -7.38 23.94 21.76
N LYS A 76 -6.71 24.97 22.30
CA LYS A 76 -6.38 25.10 23.71
C LYS A 76 -6.50 26.55 24.12
N GLU A 77 -7.08 26.79 25.29
CA GLU A 77 -7.10 28.12 25.90
C GLU A 77 -5.75 28.43 26.54
N VAL A 78 -5.16 29.57 26.17
CA VAL A 78 -3.89 30.07 26.72
C VAL A 78 -4.08 31.55 27.02
N GLY A 79 -4.00 31.92 28.31
CA GLY A 79 -4.17 33.32 28.73
C GLY A 79 -5.52 33.92 28.35
N GLY A 80 -6.60 33.12 28.35
CA GLY A 80 -7.95 33.55 27.97
C GLY A 80 -8.23 33.58 26.47
N ALA A 81 -7.24 33.27 25.62
CA ALA A 81 -7.42 33.19 24.17
C ALA A 81 -7.45 31.74 23.69
N VAL A 82 -8.35 31.44 22.74
CA VAL A 82 -8.41 30.15 22.06
C VAL A 82 -7.34 30.10 20.97
N CYS A 83 -6.39 29.17 21.09
CA CYS A 83 -5.30 28.95 20.14
C CYS A 83 -5.39 27.55 19.51
N ILE A 84 -4.95 27.41 18.26
CA ILE A 84 -4.88 26.11 17.56
C ILE A 84 -3.69 25.31 18.10
N ARG A 85 -3.87 24.03 18.41
CA ARG A 85 -2.73 23.15 18.71
C ARG A 85 -1.91 22.94 17.44
N LYS A 86 -0.59 23.13 17.53
CA LYS A 86 0.29 23.02 16.34
C LYS A 86 0.24 21.63 15.73
N LYS A 87 0.36 20.59 16.56
CA LYS A 87 0.29 19.19 16.13
C LYS A 87 -1.10 18.66 16.42
N GLN A 88 -1.84 18.33 15.36
CA GLN A 88 -3.15 17.72 15.46
C GLN A 88 -3.00 16.21 15.69
N CYS A 89 -3.91 15.58 16.43
CA CYS A 89 -3.99 14.12 16.60
C CYS A 89 -3.99 13.37 15.26
N ASP A 90 -3.58 12.08 15.30
CA ASP A 90 -3.61 11.15 14.16
C ASP A 90 -5.04 10.69 13.85
N ILE A 91 -5.92 11.67 13.63
CA ILE A 91 -7.28 11.47 13.17
C ILE A 91 -7.35 11.95 11.72
N LYS A 92 -7.97 11.11 10.88
CA LYS A 92 -8.26 11.44 9.48
C LYS A 92 -9.30 12.56 9.43
N ARG A 93 -8.90 13.73 8.94
CA ARG A 93 -9.81 14.85 8.65
C ARG A 93 -10.34 14.73 7.24
N VAL A 94 -11.64 14.95 7.10
CA VAL A 94 -12.33 14.89 5.81
C VAL A 94 -13.02 16.23 5.56
N ILE A 95 -12.69 16.86 4.44
CA ILE A 95 -13.32 18.08 3.94
C ILE A 95 -14.11 17.69 2.69
N SER A 96 -15.43 17.79 2.75
CA SER A 96 -16.28 17.68 1.55
C SER A 96 -16.44 19.06 0.95
N LEU A 97 -16.02 19.28 -0.29
CA LEU A 97 -16.07 20.62 -0.91
C LEU A 97 -17.51 21.14 -1.06
N ARG A 98 -18.50 20.25 -1.11
CA ARG A 98 -19.93 20.62 -1.21
C ARG A 98 -20.46 21.32 0.03
N ASP A 99 -19.86 21.05 1.19
CA ASP A 99 -20.28 21.60 2.48
C ASP A 99 -19.83 23.06 2.68
N TYR A 100 -19.07 23.60 1.72
CA TYR A 100 -18.49 24.93 1.76
C TYR A 100 -18.88 25.72 0.53
N ALA A 101 -19.39 26.94 0.72
CA ALA A 101 -19.42 27.92 -0.36
C ALA A 101 -18.00 28.49 -0.58
N LEU A 102 -17.67 28.93 -1.80
CA LEU A 102 -16.35 29.47 -2.13
C LEU A 102 -15.90 30.59 -1.17
N LYS A 103 -16.81 31.45 -0.72
CA LYS A 103 -16.54 32.54 0.24
C LYS A 103 -16.22 32.07 1.66
N GLU A 104 -16.57 30.84 2.01
CA GLU A 104 -16.35 30.28 3.35
C GLU A 104 -14.98 29.63 3.50
N ILE A 105 -14.34 29.27 2.38
CA ILE A 105 -12.96 28.83 2.36
C ILE A 105 -12.09 30.07 2.56
N PRO A 106 -11.27 30.14 3.64
CA PRO A 106 -10.42 31.29 3.90
C PRO A 106 -9.34 31.42 2.81
N GLU A 107 -8.87 32.64 2.54
CA GLU A 107 -7.75 32.84 1.60
C GLU A 107 -6.44 32.25 2.12
N VAL A 108 -6.24 32.32 3.44
CA VAL A 108 -5.04 31.87 4.14
C VAL A 108 -5.46 31.18 5.43
N MET A 109 -4.94 29.98 5.67
CA MET A 109 -5.04 29.32 6.97
C MET A 109 -3.89 29.73 7.89
N ASP A 110 -4.11 29.60 9.20
CA ASP A 110 -3.07 29.85 10.19
C ASP A 110 -1.80 29.00 9.89
N PRO A 111 -0.62 29.61 9.73
CA PRO A 111 0.56 28.91 9.23
C PRO A 111 1.12 27.91 10.24
N GLY A 112 1.67 26.81 9.74
CA GLY A 112 2.38 25.84 10.57
C GLY A 112 1.50 24.85 11.32
N ILE A 113 0.19 24.80 11.03
CA ILE A 113 -0.68 23.68 11.43
C ILE A 113 -0.12 22.38 10.88
N GLN A 114 0.03 21.35 11.71
CA GLN A 114 0.51 20.04 11.30
C GLN A 114 -0.65 19.03 11.28
N LEU A 115 -1.04 18.61 10.07
CA LEU A 115 -2.09 17.63 9.82
C LEU A 115 -1.47 16.28 9.46
N ILE A 116 -1.91 15.22 10.14
CA ILE A 116 -1.38 13.87 9.86
C ILE A 116 -2.05 13.27 8.62
N LYS A 117 -3.39 13.31 8.54
CA LYS A 117 -4.16 12.79 7.41
C LYS A 117 -5.27 13.77 7.05
N LEU A 118 -5.23 14.28 5.82
CA LEU A 118 -6.27 15.12 5.24
C LEU A 118 -6.84 14.45 4.00
N THR A 119 -8.16 14.39 3.89
CA THR A 119 -8.86 13.94 2.68
C THR A 119 -9.80 15.04 2.23
N ILE A 120 -9.66 15.46 0.97
CA ILE A 120 -10.56 16.39 0.31
C ILE A 120 -11.42 15.58 -0.66
N LEU A 121 -12.73 15.67 -0.49
CA LEU A 121 -13.73 14.94 -1.27
C LEU A 121 -14.43 15.90 -2.23
N ASP A 122 -14.55 15.46 -3.47
CA ASP A 122 -15.60 15.86 -4.37
C ASP A 122 -16.69 14.78 -4.34
N ASP A 123 -17.92 15.17 -3.99
CA ASP A 123 -18.97 14.24 -3.59
C ASP A 123 -19.94 13.92 -4.73
N ASP A 124 -19.45 13.92 -5.98
CA ASP A 124 -20.27 13.78 -7.19
C ASP A 124 -20.83 12.38 -7.49
N GLN A 125 -21.18 11.63 -6.44
CA GLN A 125 -21.89 10.37 -6.58
C GLN A 125 -23.41 10.56 -6.69
N SER A 126 -23.95 11.77 -6.46
CA SER A 126 -25.38 12.04 -6.62
C SER A 126 -25.70 12.39 -8.07
N SER A 127 -26.19 11.41 -8.84
CA SER A 127 -26.50 11.47 -10.27
C SER A 127 -27.43 12.60 -10.75
N ASP A 128 -28.03 13.38 -9.85
CA ASP A 128 -29.24 14.15 -10.16
C ASP A 128 -29.05 15.68 -10.16
N MET A 129 -27.84 16.21 -10.00
CA MET A 129 -27.60 17.66 -10.10
C MET A 129 -26.50 18.03 -11.09
N LEU A 130 -26.91 18.23 -12.35
CA LEU A 130 -26.16 18.88 -13.45
C LEU A 130 -25.80 20.37 -13.19
N ARG A 131 -25.72 20.79 -11.92
CA ARG A 131 -25.44 22.18 -11.53
C ARG A 131 -24.18 22.21 -10.66
N ALA A 132 -23.07 22.68 -11.26
CA ALA A 132 -21.89 23.28 -10.60
C ALA A 132 -20.57 22.49 -10.49
N ASP A 133 -20.11 21.83 -11.56
CA ASP A 133 -18.72 21.31 -11.63
C ASP A 133 -17.65 22.43 -11.58
N GLU A 134 -17.91 23.59 -12.18
CA GLU A 134 -16.98 24.74 -12.16
C GLU A 134 -16.68 25.22 -10.73
N ASP A 135 -17.71 25.29 -9.87
CA ASP A 135 -17.56 25.75 -8.48
C ASP A 135 -16.77 24.76 -7.62
N ALA A 136 -16.76 23.46 -7.95
CA ALA A 136 -15.99 22.47 -7.20
C ALA A 136 -14.47 22.69 -7.37
N MET A 137 -14.03 22.99 -8.61
CA MET A 137 -12.63 23.23 -8.92
C MET A 137 -12.11 24.55 -8.35
N ASP A 138 -12.93 25.60 -8.39
CA ASP A 138 -12.59 26.88 -7.75
C ASP A 138 -12.47 26.72 -6.23
N ARG A 139 -13.40 25.97 -5.62
CA ARG A 139 -13.33 25.64 -4.18
C ARG A 139 -12.10 24.81 -3.84
N LEU A 140 -11.77 23.81 -4.65
CA LEU A 140 -10.54 23.03 -4.47
C LEU A 140 -9.30 23.92 -4.58
N ALA A 141 -9.20 24.73 -5.63
CA ALA A 141 -8.06 25.60 -5.87
C ALA A 141 -7.86 26.56 -4.70
N LYS A 142 -8.95 27.20 -4.26
CA LYS A 142 -8.94 28.09 -3.09
C LYS A 142 -8.51 27.35 -1.83
N LEU A 143 -9.02 26.14 -1.60
CA LEU A 143 -8.66 25.33 -0.43
C LEU A 143 -7.18 24.92 -0.45
N LEU A 144 -6.66 24.47 -1.59
CA LEU A 144 -5.26 24.10 -1.73
C LEU A 144 -4.35 25.33 -1.51
N ASN A 145 -4.71 26.49 -2.04
CA ASN A 145 -3.99 27.75 -1.78
C ASN A 145 -4.01 28.13 -0.30
N ALA A 146 -5.16 27.99 0.36
CA ALA A 146 -5.28 28.25 1.80
C ALA A 146 -4.43 27.28 2.65
N LEU A 147 -4.27 26.05 2.18
CA LEU A 147 -3.42 25.00 2.78
C LEU A 147 -1.95 25.12 2.39
N ALA A 148 -1.55 26.11 1.58
CA ALA A 148 -0.18 26.30 1.11
C ALA A 148 0.81 26.70 2.21
N THR A 149 0.38 26.88 3.45
CA THR A 149 1.25 27.07 4.63
C THR A 149 1.12 25.97 5.71
N ALA A 150 0.23 25.00 5.49
CA ALA A 150 0.04 23.88 6.40
C ALA A 150 1.10 22.79 6.20
N ASP A 151 1.39 22.00 7.21
CA ASP A 151 2.31 20.86 7.13
C ASP A 151 1.51 19.55 7.16
N ILE A 152 1.39 18.89 6.01
CA ILE A 152 0.48 17.77 5.81
C ILE A 152 1.30 16.50 5.57
N LYS A 153 1.13 15.48 6.43
CA LYS A 153 1.84 14.20 6.22
C LYS A 153 1.20 13.44 5.06
N ASP A 154 -0.08 13.09 5.14
CA ASP A 154 -0.79 12.40 4.07
C ASP A 154 -1.97 13.25 3.58
N MET A 155 -1.98 13.56 2.29
CA MET A 155 -3.10 14.24 1.61
C MET A 155 -3.75 13.28 0.62
N ALA A 156 -5.08 13.18 0.64
CA ALA A 156 -5.86 12.47 -0.34
C ALA A 156 -6.83 13.40 -1.06
N LEU A 157 -6.79 13.39 -2.40
CA LEU A 157 -7.77 14.03 -3.27
C LEU A 157 -8.64 12.91 -3.85
N ASN A 158 -9.94 12.96 -3.59
CA ASN A 158 -10.83 11.86 -3.90
C ASN A 158 -12.13 12.33 -4.57
N GLY A 159 -12.50 11.65 -5.65
CA GLY A 159 -13.77 11.85 -6.33
C GLY A 159 -13.73 12.87 -7.47
N PHE A 160 -12.56 13.39 -7.84
CA PHE A 160 -12.39 14.36 -8.92
C PHE A 160 -12.38 13.69 -10.29
N GLY A 161 -13.47 13.01 -10.63
CA GLY A 161 -13.71 12.41 -11.93
C GLY A 161 -14.31 13.42 -12.88
N MET A 162 -13.51 14.39 -13.37
CA MET A 162 -14.00 15.31 -14.41
C MET A 162 -14.48 14.48 -15.59
N GLY A 163 -15.79 14.49 -15.86
CA GLY A 163 -16.35 13.91 -17.06
C GLY A 163 -15.67 14.50 -18.30
N LYS A 164 -15.78 13.81 -19.44
CA LYS A 164 -15.16 14.23 -20.71
C LYS A 164 -15.70 15.57 -21.28
N ASN A 165 -16.32 16.42 -20.47
CA ASN A 165 -16.69 17.78 -20.84
C ASN A 165 -15.43 18.63 -20.97
N THR A 166 -14.72 18.40 -22.07
CA THR A 166 -13.43 18.99 -22.51
C THR A 166 -13.45 20.52 -22.65
N GLU A 167 -14.60 21.17 -22.47
CA GLU A 167 -14.74 22.61 -22.64
C GLU A 167 -14.26 23.39 -21.41
N LEU A 168 -14.44 22.86 -20.19
CA LEU A 168 -14.03 23.54 -18.95
C LEU A 168 -12.51 23.74 -18.87
N THR A 169 -11.72 22.77 -19.32
CA THR A 169 -10.26 22.78 -19.19
C THR A 169 -9.57 23.68 -20.21
N ARG A 170 -10.24 24.08 -21.30
CA ARG A 170 -9.62 24.97 -22.31
C ARG A 170 -9.60 26.43 -21.91
N ASN A 171 -10.48 26.86 -21.00
CA ASN A 171 -10.63 28.27 -20.64
C ASN A 171 -9.94 28.65 -19.33
N THR A 172 -9.40 27.69 -18.57
CA THR A 172 -8.43 28.01 -17.51
C THR A 172 -7.16 28.50 -18.17
N SER A 173 -7.09 29.81 -18.44
CA SER A 173 -5.87 30.52 -18.82
C SER A 173 -4.73 29.98 -17.99
N LEU A 174 -3.78 29.31 -18.65
CA LEU A 174 -2.53 28.85 -18.07
C LEU A 174 -1.89 30.05 -17.38
N THR A 175 -2.12 30.20 -16.08
CA THR A 175 -1.43 31.20 -15.28
C THR A 175 0.04 30.80 -15.34
N THR A 176 0.89 31.73 -15.77
CA THR A 176 2.33 31.45 -15.93
C THR A 176 3.00 31.12 -14.60
N ASN A 177 2.36 31.46 -13.48
CA ASN A 177 2.89 31.27 -12.13
C ASN A 177 2.14 30.13 -11.46
N LYS A 178 2.74 28.94 -11.46
CA LYS A 178 2.26 27.80 -10.67
C LYS A 178 2.44 28.11 -9.18
N THR A 179 1.44 27.76 -8.38
CA THR A 179 1.58 27.83 -6.92
C THR A 179 2.51 26.72 -6.45
N GLU A 180 3.55 27.10 -5.74
CA GLU A 180 4.46 26.18 -5.08
C GLU A 180 3.72 25.34 -4.01
N PHE A 181 3.78 24.02 -4.10
CA PHE A 181 3.03 23.13 -3.19
C PHE A 181 3.93 22.12 -2.48
N TYR A 182 4.63 22.58 -1.42
CA TYR A 182 5.68 21.80 -0.72
C TYR A 182 5.26 21.15 0.59
N ASN A 183 3.96 21.14 0.84
CA ASN A 183 3.40 20.88 2.16
C ASN A 183 3.10 19.42 2.44
N ILE A 184 3.25 18.55 1.45
CA ILE A 184 3.03 17.12 1.60
C ILE A 184 4.37 16.46 1.96
N ARG A 185 4.49 15.91 3.17
CA ARG A 185 5.72 15.21 3.62
C ARG A 185 5.73 13.72 3.37
N GLY A 186 4.56 13.10 3.41
CA GLY A 186 4.36 11.66 3.39
C GLY A 186 3.82 11.21 2.04
N ARG A 187 2.53 11.36 1.78
CA ARG A 187 1.89 10.83 0.56
C ARG A 187 0.88 11.78 -0.05
N LEU A 188 0.91 11.89 -1.37
CA LEU A 188 -0.18 12.40 -2.18
C LEU A 188 -0.97 11.20 -2.73
N VAL A 189 -2.24 11.10 -2.35
CA VAL A 189 -3.16 10.04 -2.77
C VAL A 189 -4.20 10.61 -3.72
N LEU A 190 -4.21 10.12 -4.95
CA LEU A 190 -5.16 10.45 -6.00
C LEU A 190 -6.12 9.27 -6.14
N HIS A 191 -7.33 9.39 -5.60
CA HIS A 191 -8.30 8.30 -5.57
C HIS A 191 -9.55 8.65 -6.39
N ARG A 192 -9.96 7.79 -7.32
CA ARG A 192 -11.10 8.06 -8.20
C ARG A 192 -10.98 9.43 -8.89
N VAL A 193 -9.83 9.70 -9.50
CA VAL A 193 -9.58 10.94 -10.25
C VAL A 193 -9.48 10.65 -11.75
N SER A 194 -9.79 11.62 -12.59
CA SER A 194 -9.54 11.49 -14.04
C SER A 194 -8.11 11.93 -14.41
N SER A 195 -7.63 11.57 -15.59
CA SER A 195 -6.36 12.07 -16.11
C SER A 195 -6.37 13.59 -16.29
N PHE A 196 -7.50 14.16 -16.71
CA PHE A 196 -7.70 15.60 -16.85
C PHE A 196 -7.53 16.34 -15.53
N PHE A 197 -8.04 15.78 -14.43
CA PHE A 197 -7.84 16.37 -13.11
C PHE A 197 -6.36 16.43 -12.72
N ILE A 198 -5.60 15.37 -13.01
CA ILE A 198 -4.16 15.32 -12.73
C ILE A 198 -3.41 16.38 -13.54
N GLU A 199 -3.76 16.52 -14.81
CA GLU A 199 -3.19 17.55 -15.69
C GLU A 199 -3.54 18.97 -15.21
N TRP A 200 -4.79 19.20 -14.82
CA TRP A 200 -5.23 20.46 -14.20
C TRP A 200 -4.43 20.75 -12.93
N LEU A 201 -4.25 19.75 -12.06
CA LEU A 201 -3.52 19.89 -10.81
C LEU A 201 -2.06 20.26 -11.09
N GLY A 202 -1.41 19.58 -12.04
CA GLY A 202 -0.05 19.87 -12.45
C GLY A 202 0.12 21.20 -13.19
N ALA A 203 -0.94 21.71 -13.84
CA ALA A 203 -0.93 23.02 -14.47
C ALA A 203 -0.98 24.17 -13.45
N HIS A 204 -1.66 23.99 -12.32
CA HIS A 204 -1.85 25.02 -11.29
C HIS A 204 -0.83 24.95 -10.16
N TYR A 205 -0.31 23.76 -9.86
CA TYR A 205 0.58 23.52 -8.73
C TYR A 205 1.91 22.92 -9.17
N ASP A 206 3.00 23.39 -8.58
CA ASP A 206 4.32 22.82 -8.80
C ASP A 206 4.72 21.88 -7.66
N PHE A 207 4.89 20.61 -7.99
CA PHE A 207 5.37 19.57 -7.08
C PHE A 207 6.88 19.28 -7.27
N SER A 208 7.59 20.07 -8.08
CA SER A 208 9.00 19.83 -8.43
C SER A 208 9.97 19.95 -7.24
N GLN A 209 9.71 20.87 -6.30
CA GLN A 209 10.46 20.97 -5.03
C GLN A 209 9.80 20.17 -3.89
N GLY A 210 8.95 19.19 -4.25
CA GLY A 210 8.44 18.22 -3.30
C GLY A 210 9.58 17.56 -2.52
N ARG A 211 9.30 17.14 -1.29
CA ARG A 211 10.30 16.44 -0.49
C ARG A 211 10.60 15.10 -1.16
N LYS A 212 11.89 14.72 -1.24
CA LYS A 212 12.33 13.40 -1.74
C LYS A 212 11.67 12.20 -1.06
N THR A 213 11.10 12.43 0.13
CA THR A 213 10.38 11.43 0.92
C THR A 213 8.91 11.29 0.55
N MET A 214 8.39 12.10 -0.37
CA MET A 214 6.98 12.04 -0.76
C MET A 214 6.69 10.80 -1.60
N GLY A 215 5.62 10.11 -1.25
CA GLY A 215 5.05 9.01 -1.99
C GLY A 215 3.87 9.45 -2.86
N LEU A 216 3.69 8.80 -4.02
CA LEU A 216 2.56 9.04 -4.91
C LEU A 216 1.69 7.78 -4.99
N VAL A 217 0.41 7.91 -4.67
CA VAL A 217 -0.56 6.83 -4.76
C VAL A 217 -1.65 7.21 -5.77
N VAL A 218 -1.86 6.39 -6.79
CA VAL A 218 -3.00 6.53 -7.71
C VAL A 218 -3.86 5.29 -7.60
N GLN A 219 -5.13 5.46 -7.29
CA GLN A 219 -6.01 4.32 -7.06
C GLN A 219 -7.44 4.51 -7.53
N SER A 220 -8.09 3.40 -7.91
CA SER A 220 -9.52 3.33 -8.25
C SER A 220 -9.95 4.36 -9.31
N SER A 221 -9.10 4.62 -10.30
CA SER A 221 -9.28 5.69 -11.30
C SER A 221 -9.49 5.07 -12.69
N PRO A 222 -10.74 4.70 -13.03
CA PRO A 222 -11.04 3.88 -14.21
C PRO A 222 -10.74 4.59 -15.54
N ASP A 223 -10.78 5.92 -15.57
CA ASP A 223 -10.56 6.71 -16.77
C ASP A 223 -9.07 6.86 -17.14
N ILE A 224 -8.16 6.50 -16.24
CA ILE A 224 -6.72 6.58 -16.50
C ILE A 224 -6.31 5.38 -17.36
N THR A 225 -6.09 5.64 -18.64
CA THR A 225 -5.63 4.63 -19.61
C THR A 225 -4.12 4.61 -19.82
N SER A 226 -3.44 5.68 -19.41
CA SER A 226 -1.98 5.85 -19.47
C SER A 226 -1.49 6.69 -18.28
N LEU A 227 -0.26 6.42 -17.82
CA LEU A 227 0.36 7.14 -16.71
C LEU A 227 1.06 8.44 -17.12
N VAL A 228 1.10 8.78 -18.41
CA VAL A 228 1.71 10.02 -18.91
C VAL A 228 1.10 11.27 -18.26
N CYS A 229 -0.18 11.24 -17.87
CA CYS A 229 -0.82 12.35 -17.16
C CYS A 229 -0.10 12.73 -15.85
N LEU A 230 0.61 11.80 -15.21
CA LEU A 230 1.40 12.08 -14.00
C LEU A 230 2.59 13.01 -14.27
N ASP A 231 3.07 13.08 -15.52
CA ASP A 231 4.18 13.95 -15.91
C ASP A 231 3.81 15.44 -15.76
N ALA A 232 2.52 15.76 -15.83
CA ALA A 232 2.01 17.12 -15.64
C ALA A 232 2.27 17.65 -14.22
N LEU A 233 2.32 16.78 -13.21
CA LEU A 233 2.63 17.15 -11.82
C LEU A 233 4.07 17.66 -11.66
N ASN A 234 4.92 17.44 -12.66
CA ASN A 234 6.33 17.82 -12.69
C ASN A 234 7.15 17.33 -11.47
N ILE A 235 6.74 16.22 -10.88
CA ILE A 235 7.45 15.58 -9.78
C ILE A 235 8.81 15.10 -10.31
N THR A 236 9.89 15.40 -9.59
CA THR A 236 11.27 15.05 -9.96
C THR A 236 11.72 13.73 -9.34
N GLU A 237 11.20 13.39 -8.16
CA GLU A 237 11.58 12.21 -7.38
C GLU A 237 10.45 11.83 -6.41
N VAL A 238 10.18 10.54 -6.23
CA VAL A 238 9.26 10.02 -5.18
C VAL A 238 9.89 8.84 -4.45
N CYS A 239 9.66 8.74 -3.14
CA CYS A 239 10.12 7.61 -2.35
C CYS A 239 9.40 6.31 -2.75
N GLY A 240 8.17 6.42 -3.25
CA GLY A 240 7.44 5.29 -3.78
C GLY A 240 6.28 5.67 -4.68
N LEU A 241 5.92 4.72 -5.54
CA LEU A 241 4.81 4.82 -6.47
C LEU A 241 3.88 3.64 -6.25
N TRP A 242 2.63 3.91 -5.83
CA TRP A 242 1.62 2.89 -5.59
C TRP A 242 0.44 3.07 -6.53
N MET A 243 0.20 2.07 -7.36
CA MET A 243 -0.82 2.07 -8.39
C MET A 243 -1.78 0.91 -8.11
N ARG A 244 -3.06 1.22 -7.90
CA ARG A 244 -4.06 0.21 -7.50
C ARG A 244 -5.37 0.35 -8.24
N PHE A 245 -5.92 -0.75 -8.75
CA PHE A 245 -7.27 -0.78 -9.33
C PHE A 245 -7.47 0.27 -10.42
N LEU A 246 -6.65 0.22 -11.47
CA LEU A 246 -6.76 1.07 -12.65
C LEU A 246 -7.21 0.20 -13.84
N PRO A 247 -8.50 -0.19 -13.90
CA PRO A 247 -8.97 -1.19 -14.86
C PRO A 247 -8.79 -0.76 -16.33
N GLY A 248 -8.80 0.56 -16.59
CA GLY A 248 -8.58 1.11 -17.92
C GLY A 248 -7.11 1.21 -18.34
N LEU A 249 -6.16 0.96 -17.43
CA LEU A 249 -4.74 1.21 -17.68
C LEU A 249 -4.16 0.20 -18.67
N LYS A 250 -3.62 0.71 -19.78
CA LYS A 250 -3.04 -0.10 -20.86
C LYS A 250 -1.52 -0.16 -20.80
N ASP A 251 -0.90 0.85 -20.22
CA ASP A 251 0.54 1.05 -20.27
C ASP A 251 1.05 1.81 -19.02
N LEU A 252 2.26 1.45 -18.55
CA LEU A 252 2.92 2.08 -17.39
C LEU A 252 3.87 3.21 -17.78
N SER A 253 3.90 3.66 -19.03
CA SER A 253 4.83 4.72 -19.43
C SER A 253 4.49 6.01 -18.71
N CYS A 254 5.41 6.45 -17.87
CA CYS A 254 5.49 7.80 -17.33
C CYS A 254 6.95 8.12 -17.08
N ARG A 255 7.25 9.41 -16.98
CA ARG A 255 8.59 9.92 -16.69
C ARG A 255 9.15 9.31 -15.41
N LEU A 256 8.32 9.16 -14.38
CA LEU A 256 8.76 8.67 -13.07
C LEU A 256 9.40 7.27 -13.13
N ILE A 257 8.81 6.36 -13.91
CA ILE A 257 9.33 4.98 -14.09
C ILE A 257 10.49 4.99 -15.08
N LEU A 258 10.30 5.58 -16.26
CA LEU A 258 11.28 5.53 -17.34
C LEU A 258 12.60 6.24 -16.99
N GLN A 259 12.54 7.32 -16.21
CA GLN A 259 13.70 8.07 -15.74
C GLN A 259 14.18 7.62 -14.35
N LYS A 260 13.66 6.49 -13.82
CA LYS A 260 14.07 5.90 -12.52
C LYS A 260 13.93 6.84 -11.31
N GLN A 261 12.95 7.76 -11.36
CA GLN A 261 12.68 8.76 -10.33
C GLN A 261 11.91 8.23 -9.12
N VAL A 262 11.38 7.01 -9.19
CA VAL A 262 10.85 6.29 -8.02
C VAL A 262 12.03 5.66 -7.28
N THR A 263 12.28 6.01 -6.01
CA THR A 263 13.57 5.69 -5.36
C THR A 263 13.58 4.45 -4.49
N SER A 264 12.49 4.08 -3.83
CA SER A 264 12.52 2.96 -2.86
C SER A 264 11.43 1.92 -3.09
N HIS A 265 10.19 2.33 -3.32
CA HIS A 265 9.05 1.41 -3.33
C HIS A 265 8.24 1.47 -4.62
N LEU A 266 7.84 0.31 -5.14
CA LEU A 266 6.91 0.20 -6.25
C LEU A 266 5.78 -0.76 -5.90
N ALA A 267 4.53 -0.31 -6.06
CA ALA A 267 3.37 -1.18 -5.93
C ALA A 267 2.46 -1.11 -7.17
N LEU A 268 2.17 -2.26 -7.76
CA LEU A 268 1.42 -2.44 -9.00
C LEU A 268 0.35 -3.53 -8.79
N ARG A 269 -0.91 -3.16 -8.55
CA ARG A 269 -1.97 -4.13 -8.21
C ARG A 269 -3.29 -3.87 -8.90
N GLY A 270 -3.95 -4.94 -9.36
CA GLY A 270 -5.32 -4.90 -9.85
C GLY A 270 -5.45 -4.23 -11.22
N PHE A 271 -4.65 -4.69 -12.19
CA PHE A 271 -4.80 -4.31 -13.59
C PHE A 271 -5.20 -5.52 -14.42
N GLU A 272 -6.19 -5.38 -15.29
CA GLU A 272 -6.72 -6.51 -16.07
C GLU A 272 -6.02 -6.66 -17.43
N ARG A 273 -5.60 -5.55 -18.06
CA ARG A 273 -5.15 -5.51 -19.46
C ARG A 273 -3.84 -4.75 -19.66
N LEU A 274 -3.04 -4.65 -18.61
CA LEU A 274 -1.82 -3.89 -18.62
C LEU A 274 -0.75 -4.62 -19.45
N VAL A 275 -0.25 -3.96 -20.49
CA VAL A 275 0.85 -4.47 -21.29
C VAL A 275 2.16 -3.92 -20.74
N ILE A 276 3.05 -4.81 -20.33
CA ILE A 276 4.41 -4.44 -19.91
C ILE A 276 5.32 -4.47 -21.13
N THR A 277 5.73 -3.30 -21.60
CA THR A 277 6.71 -3.22 -22.70
C THR A 277 8.12 -3.58 -22.21
N PRO A 278 9.02 -4.06 -23.08
CA PRO A 278 10.40 -4.39 -22.71
C PRO A 278 11.15 -3.20 -22.07
N ASN A 279 10.89 -1.98 -22.53
CA ASN A 279 11.49 -0.77 -21.98
C ASN A 279 11.06 -0.50 -20.54
N ILE A 280 9.77 -0.69 -20.24
CA ILE A 280 9.24 -0.56 -18.87
C ILE A 280 9.80 -1.66 -17.97
N ALA A 281 9.76 -2.92 -18.42
CA ALA A 281 10.31 -4.05 -17.67
C ALA A 281 11.79 -3.79 -17.33
N GLN A 282 12.57 -3.34 -18.30
CA GLN A 282 13.98 -3.02 -18.10
C GLN A 282 14.18 -1.82 -17.16
N ALA A 283 13.35 -0.78 -17.25
CA ALA A 283 13.44 0.38 -16.36
C ALA A 283 13.19 0.00 -14.89
N ILE A 284 12.21 -0.88 -14.64
CA ILE A 284 11.88 -1.40 -13.31
C ILE A 284 12.99 -2.35 -12.82
N ALA A 285 13.45 -3.28 -13.67
CA ALA A 285 14.42 -4.30 -13.31
C ALA A 285 15.83 -3.76 -13.02
N LYS A 286 16.26 -2.67 -13.68
CA LYS A 286 17.60 -2.08 -13.51
C LYS A 286 17.76 -1.22 -12.23
N LYS A 287 16.91 -1.41 -11.24
CA LYS A 287 16.92 -0.61 -10.01
C LYS A 287 16.91 -1.54 -8.80
N ASN A 288 17.65 -1.15 -7.75
CA ASN A 288 17.55 -1.79 -6.45
C ASN A 288 16.32 -1.21 -5.73
N TRP A 289 15.46 -2.10 -5.25
CA TRP A 289 14.21 -1.72 -4.59
C TRP A 289 14.26 -2.08 -3.12
N GLU A 290 13.83 -1.15 -2.26
CA GLU A 290 13.58 -1.47 -0.85
C GLU A 290 12.32 -2.32 -0.72
N GLY A 291 11.32 -2.09 -1.60
CA GLY A 291 10.09 -2.87 -1.58
C GLY A 291 9.35 -2.90 -2.92
N ILE A 292 9.00 -4.11 -3.37
CA ILE A 292 8.12 -4.35 -4.50
C ILE A 292 6.83 -5.03 -4.04
N TYR A 293 5.70 -4.55 -4.53
CA TYR A 293 4.37 -5.11 -4.23
C TYR A 293 3.60 -5.29 -5.53
N MET A 294 3.38 -6.50 -6.03
CA MET A 294 2.65 -6.67 -7.29
C MET A 294 1.93 -8.00 -7.43
N ASP A 295 1.01 -8.08 -8.38
CA ASP A 295 0.39 -9.35 -8.76
C ASP A 295 1.44 -10.25 -9.43
N ILE A 296 1.36 -11.57 -9.22
CA ILE A 296 2.43 -12.48 -9.66
C ILE A 296 2.57 -12.54 -11.19
N SER A 297 1.48 -12.36 -11.92
CA SER A 297 1.51 -12.22 -13.38
C SER A 297 2.37 -11.04 -13.83
N PHE A 298 2.33 -9.90 -13.15
CA PHE A 298 3.24 -8.77 -13.46
C PHE A 298 4.67 -9.07 -13.09
N TRP A 299 4.88 -9.74 -11.95
CA TRP A 299 6.21 -10.19 -11.55
C TRP A 299 6.85 -11.04 -12.65
N MET A 300 6.16 -12.06 -13.13
CA MET A 300 6.64 -12.93 -14.21
C MET A 300 6.88 -12.14 -15.51
N ALA A 301 6.02 -11.19 -15.85
CA ALA A 301 6.19 -10.36 -17.04
C ALA A 301 7.41 -9.42 -16.98
N ILE A 302 7.74 -8.88 -15.81
CA ILE A 302 8.82 -7.90 -15.63
C ILE A 302 10.18 -8.60 -15.44
N PHE A 303 10.23 -9.66 -14.62
CA PHE A 303 11.48 -10.20 -14.09
C PHE A 303 11.95 -11.51 -14.73
N SER A 304 11.10 -12.20 -15.53
CA SER A 304 11.44 -13.50 -16.12
C SER A 304 12.72 -13.53 -16.97
N ALA A 305 13.10 -12.40 -17.58
CA ALA A 305 14.25 -12.32 -18.50
C ALA A 305 15.46 -11.55 -17.95
N GLN A 306 15.43 -11.09 -16.69
CA GLN A 306 16.40 -10.12 -16.18
C GLN A 306 17.39 -10.77 -15.19
N PRO A 307 18.71 -10.69 -15.42
CA PRO A 307 19.70 -11.20 -14.47
C PRO A 307 20.02 -10.17 -13.37
N ASP A 308 20.38 -10.69 -12.19
CA ASP A 308 21.13 -10.00 -11.12
C ASP A 308 20.49 -8.71 -10.58
N ILE A 309 19.33 -8.86 -9.93
CA ILE A 309 18.61 -7.74 -9.30
C ILE A 309 18.57 -7.96 -7.80
N ASP A 310 18.82 -6.89 -7.06
CA ASP A 310 18.74 -6.85 -5.60
C ASP A 310 17.46 -6.13 -5.15
N ILE A 311 16.59 -6.86 -4.46
CA ILE A 311 15.33 -6.34 -3.94
C ILE A 311 15.20 -6.77 -2.49
N ARG A 312 15.13 -5.80 -1.57
CA ARG A 312 15.09 -6.14 -0.15
C ARG A 312 13.81 -6.88 0.23
N VAL A 313 12.65 -6.32 -0.12
CA VAL A 313 11.33 -6.89 0.21
C VAL A 313 10.49 -7.07 -1.04
N ILE A 314 9.93 -8.26 -1.23
CA ILE A 314 8.95 -8.55 -2.26
C ILE A 314 7.66 -9.05 -1.62
N ARG A 315 6.54 -8.45 -2.01
CA ARG A 315 5.20 -8.94 -1.71
C ARG A 315 4.44 -9.23 -3.00
N LEU A 316 4.21 -10.51 -3.29
CA LEU A 316 3.49 -10.97 -4.47
C LEU A 316 2.06 -11.35 -4.10
N ALA A 317 1.12 -10.97 -4.94
CA ALA A 317 -0.28 -11.33 -4.77
C ALA A 317 -0.72 -12.34 -5.84
N ILE A 318 -1.38 -13.41 -5.42
CA ILE A 318 -2.16 -14.30 -6.27
C ILE A 318 -3.59 -13.76 -6.24
N THR A 319 -3.97 -13.07 -7.32
CA THR A 319 -5.25 -12.34 -7.39
C THR A 319 -6.28 -13.00 -8.28
N THR A 320 -5.88 -13.98 -9.07
CA THR A 320 -6.73 -14.77 -9.98
C THR A 320 -6.40 -16.25 -9.86
N ALA A 321 -7.29 -17.12 -10.34
CA ALA A 321 -6.99 -18.55 -10.44
C ALA A 321 -5.83 -18.83 -11.43
N GLU A 322 -5.77 -18.08 -12.54
CA GLU A 322 -4.68 -18.16 -13.52
C GLU A 322 -3.31 -17.85 -12.90
N ASP A 323 -3.25 -16.90 -11.96
CA ASP A 323 -2.02 -16.62 -11.20
C ASP A 323 -1.54 -17.85 -10.41
N ALA A 324 -2.45 -18.62 -9.82
CA ALA A 324 -2.11 -19.85 -9.09
C ALA A 324 -1.64 -20.95 -10.05
N GLU A 325 -2.36 -21.16 -11.16
CA GLU A 325 -1.99 -22.12 -12.20
C GLU A 325 -0.60 -21.82 -12.79
N LYS A 326 -0.23 -20.54 -12.94
CA LYS A 326 1.11 -20.12 -13.38
C LYS A 326 2.22 -20.54 -12.42
N ILE A 327 1.94 -20.58 -11.11
CA ILE A 327 2.91 -21.08 -10.12
C ILE A 327 2.98 -22.60 -10.19
N GLU A 328 1.84 -23.29 -10.23
CA GLU A 328 1.77 -24.75 -10.24
C GLU A 328 2.38 -25.35 -11.51
N SER A 329 2.20 -24.69 -12.65
CA SER A 329 2.77 -25.10 -13.94
C SER A 329 4.20 -24.60 -14.16
N TYR A 330 4.79 -23.88 -13.20
CA TYR A 330 6.11 -23.30 -13.37
C TYR A 330 7.19 -24.37 -13.49
N ILE A 331 7.94 -24.32 -14.60
CA ILE A 331 9.10 -25.19 -14.83
C ILE A 331 10.37 -24.43 -14.46
N VAL A 332 11.22 -25.04 -13.64
CA VAL A 332 12.52 -24.49 -13.27
C VAL A 332 13.42 -24.41 -14.51
N THR A 333 13.69 -23.19 -14.98
CA THR A 333 14.46 -22.96 -16.23
C THR A 333 15.91 -22.53 -16.01
N GLY A 334 16.46 -22.64 -14.80
CA GLY A 334 17.87 -22.34 -14.56
C GLY A 334 18.23 -22.11 -13.09
N ARG A 335 19.40 -21.51 -12.86
CA ARG A 335 19.85 -21.10 -11.53
C ARG A 335 19.10 -19.84 -11.07
N PRO A 336 18.77 -19.71 -9.77
CA PRO A 336 18.14 -18.51 -9.25
C PRO A 336 19.05 -17.29 -9.44
N ARG A 337 18.50 -16.16 -9.86
CA ARG A 337 19.27 -14.95 -10.23
C ARG A 337 18.98 -13.73 -9.38
N LEU A 338 17.94 -13.79 -8.55
CA LEU A 338 17.45 -12.64 -7.81
C LEU A 338 17.86 -12.74 -6.34
N THR A 339 18.39 -11.63 -5.83
CA THR A 339 18.70 -11.46 -4.42
C THR A 339 17.49 -10.82 -3.75
N VAL A 340 16.87 -11.56 -2.84
CA VAL A 340 15.70 -11.10 -2.10
C VAL A 340 15.86 -11.45 -0.64
N GLU A 341 15.77 -10.48 0.27
CA GLU A 341 15.86 -10.78 1.71
C GLU A 341 14.54 -11.32 2.25
N GLN A 342 13.42 -10.69 1.87
CA GLN A 342 12.09 -11.05 2.35
C GLN A 342 11.13 -11.28 1.18
N LEU A 343 10.52 -12.47 1.12
CA LEU A 343 9.48 -12.81 0.16
C LEU A 343 8.17 -13.06 0.89
N VAL A 344 7.11 -12.37 0.49
CA VAL A 344 5.75 -12.56 1.00
C VAL A 344 4.86 -12.90 -0.19
N ILE A 345 4.23 -14.07 -0.18
CA ILE A 345 3.24 -14.48 -1.18
C ILE A 345 1.87 -14.45 -0.51
N VAL A 346 0.91 -13.74 -1.11
CA VAL A 346 -0.43 -13.53 -0.55
C VAL A 346 -1.48 -14.06 -1.53
N ILE A 347 -2.27 -15.04 -1.12
CA ILE A 347 -3.43 -15.52 -1.85
C ILE A 347 -4.61 -14.62 -1.51
N MET A 348 -4.97 -13.76 -2.46
CA MET A 348 -6.04 -12.76 -2.30
C MET A 348 -7.33 -13.18 -2.99
N HIS A 349 -7.24 -14.06 -3.98
CA HIS A 349 -8.40 -14.58 -4.69
C HIS A 349 -9.22 -15.48 -3.76
N LYS A 350 -10.51 -15.17 -3.58
CA LYS A 350 -11.35 -15.86 -2.60
C LYS A 350 -11.61 -17.32 -2.94
N ASP A 351 -11.68 -17.62 -4.23
CA ASP A 351 -11.98 -18.98 -4.71
C ASP A 351 -10.70 -19.80 -4.88
N THR A 352 -9.53 -19.24 -4.52
CA THR A 352 -8.26 -19.96 -4.50
C THR A 352 -7.97 -20.41 -3.08
N GLU A 353 -8.21 -21.68 -2.82
CA GLU A 353 -7.84 -22.33 -1.56
C GLU A 353 -6.33 -22.57 -1.50
N LEU A 354 -5.74 -22.37 -0.31
CA LEU A 354 -4.37 -22.82 -0.05
C LEU A 354 -4.35 -24.35 0.11
N THR A 355 -4.16 -25.05 -1.00
CA THR A 355 -3.97 -26.51 -1.04
C THR A 355 -2.52 -26.89 -0.73
N GLN A 356 -2.29 -28.15 -0.39
CA GLN A 356 -0.92 -28.67 -0.21
C GLN A 356 -0.11 -28.57 -1.51
N THR A 357 -0.72 -28.87 -2.65
CA THR A 357 -0.09 -28.78 -3.99
C THR A 357 0.37 -27.35 -4.30
N LEU A 358 -0.50 -26.37 -4.08
CA LEU A 358 -0.17 -24.97 -4.32
C LEU A 358 0.93 -24.48 -3.36
N LEU A 359 0.88 -24.89 -2.10
CA LEU A 359 1.94 -24.59 -1.12
C LEU A 359 3.30 -25.09 -1.57
N ILE A 360 3.38 -26.36 -1.99
CA ILE A 360 4.63 -26.97 -2.49
C ILE A 360 5.10 -26.23 -3.74
N SER A 361 4.19 -25.94 -4.67
CA SER A 361 4.50 -25.22 -5.91
C SER A 361 5.08 -23.82 -5.62
N MET A 362 4.54 -23.10 -4.64
CA MET A 362 5.09 -21.81 -4.21
C MET A 362 6.51 -21.92 -3.62
N LEU A 363 6.78 -22.96 -2.84
CA LEU A 363 8.12 -23.21 -2.27
C LEU A 363 9.15 -23.57 -3.36
N VAL A 364 8.76 -24.43 -4.30
CA VAL A 364 9.59 -24.79 -5.47
C VAL A 364 9.83 -23.57 -6.34
N TRP A 365 8.78 -22.80 -6.62
CA TRP A 365 8.87 -21.57 -7.39
C TRP A 365 9.81 -20.55 -6.71
N ALA A 366 9.67 -20.33 -5.41
CA ALA A 366 10.52 -19.40 -4.67
C ALA A 366 11.99 -19.83 -4.70
N SER A 367 12.27 -21.10 -4.43
CA SER A 367 13.64 -21.63 -4.49
C SER A 367 14.28 -21.59 -5.87
N ALA A 368 13.48 -21.69 -6.93
CA ALA A 368 13.97 -21.59 -8.30
C ALA A 368 14.31 -20.16 -8.73
N ASN A 369 13.65 -19.15 -8.16
CA ASN A 369 13.76 -17.75 -8.58
C ASN A 369 14.72 -16.92 -7.71
N PHE A 370 14.84 -17.27 -6.42
CA PHE A 370 15.57 -16.49 -5.43
C PHE A 370 16.65 -17.32 -4.74
N HIS A 371 17.81 -16.73 -4.44
CA HIS A 371 18.91 -17.46 -3.75
C HIS A 371 19.26 -16.92 -2.36
N ALA A 372 18.73 -15.75 -1.98
CA ALA A 372 19.13 -15.06 -0.75
C ALA A 372 17.99 -14.81 0.25
N ILE A 373 16.88 -15.54 0.13
CA ILE A 373 15.71 -15.37 1.01
C ILE A 373 16.09 -15.70 2.45
N TYR A 374 15.91 -14.72 3.33
CA TYR A 374 16.01 -14.86 4.78
C TYR A 374 14.66 -15.15 5.41
N GLU A 375 13.60 -14.51 4.92
CA GLU A 375 12.23 -14.67 5.42
C GLU A 375 11.26 -14.95 4.26
N LEU A 376 10.54 -16.07 4.35
CA LEU A 376 9.47 -16.46 3.44
C LEU A 376 8.14 -16.49 4.19
N LYS A 377 7.16 -15.72 3.72
CA LYS A 377 5.79 -15.74 4.24
C LYS A 377 4.81 -16.14 3.15
N ILE A 378 3.90 -17.04 3.50
CA ILE A 378 2.78 -17.44 2.66
C ILE A 378 1.50 -17.17 3.44
N GLU A 379 0.70 -16.24 2.95
CA GLU A 379 -0.53 -15.78 3.58
C GLU A 379 -1.71 -16.11 2.65
N SER A 380 -2.76 -16.74 3.17
CA SER A 380 -4.04 -16.92 2.50
C SER A 380 -5.09 -16.05 3.17
N LEU A 381 -5.78 -15.22 2.38
CA LEU A 381 -6.99 -14.51 2.81
C LEU A 381 -8.27 -15.31 2.53
N GLY A 382 -8.15 -16.38 1.75
CA GLY A 382 -9.23 -17.31 1.44
C GLY A 382 -9.21 -18.54 2.34
N ASP A 383 -9.82 -19.62 1.86
CA ASP A 383 -9.86 -20.89 2.56
C ASP A 383 -8.47 -21.57 2.56
N VAL A 384 -8.28 -22.44 3.55
CA VAL A 384 -7.07 -23.23 3.74
C VAL A 384 -7.51 -24.68 3.82
N SER A 385 -6.93 -25.51 2.97
CA SER A 385 -7.30 -26.92 2.90
C SER A 385 -7.14 -27.64 4.25
N PRO A 386 -8.00 -28.63 4.56
CA PRO A 386 -7.87 -29.43 5.77
C PRO A 386 -6.47 -30.05 5.93
N GLU A 387 -5.82 -30.43 4.84
CA GLU A 387 -4.47 -31.01 4.81
C GLU A 387 -3.42 -29.99 5.26
N VAL A 388 -3.47 -28.76 4.72
CA VAL A 388 -2.58 -27.69 5.15
C VAL A 388 -2.86 -27.30 6.60
N ASN A 389 -4.14 -27.17 7.00
CA ASN A 389 -4.50 -26.90 8.39
C ASN A 389 -4.00 -27.99 9.34
N ALA A 390 -4.14 -29.27 8.96
CA ALA A 390 -3.63 -30.39 9.73
C ALA A 390 -2.10 -30.33 9.85
N LEU A 391 -1.40 -29.88 8.81
CA LEU A 391 0.04 -29.63 8.84
C LEU A 391 0.40 -28.49 9.81
N LEU A 392 -0.35 -27.38 9.81
CA LEU A 392 -0.11 -26.22 10.68
C LEU A 392 -0.46 -26.47 12.16
N LEU A 393 -1.50 -27.26 12.45
CA LEU A 393 -2.01 -27.48 13.82
C LEU A 393 -1.31 -28.62 14.58
N ARG A 394 -0.40 -29.36 13.95
CA ARG A 394 0.29 -30.48 14.61
C ARG A 394 1.14 -30.00 15.79
N LYS A 395 0.96 -30.65 16.95
CA LYS A 395 1.71 -30.37 18.18
C LYS A 395 3.22 -30.54 18.00
N ARG A 396 3.64 -31.50 17.16
CA ARG A 396 5.01 -31.58 16.65
C ARG A 396 5.05 -30.75 15.37
N ARG A 397 5.73 -29.60 15.42
CA ARG A 397 5.80 -28.70 14.26
C ARG A 397 6.41 -29.47 13.08
N PRO A 398 5.82 -29.40 11.88
CA PRO A 398 6.42 -29.99 10.69
C PRO A 398 7.81 -29.39 10.49
N THR A 399 8.79 -30.24 10.20
CA THR A 399 10.13 -29.83 9.83
C THR A 399 10.22 -29.76 8.32
N ILE A 400 10.50 -28.57 7.79
CA ILE A 400 10.75 -28.37 6.36
C ILE A 400 12.25 -28.17 6.17
N PHE A 401 12.84 -28.88 5.20
CA PHE A 401 14.24 -28.74 4.84
C PHE A 401 14.36 -28.14 3.42
N MET A 402 14.98 -26.96 3.32
CA MET A 402 15.08 -26.18 2.09
C MET A 402 16.55 -25.97 1.68
N ALA A 403 17.25 -27.01 1.22
CA ALA A 403 18.66 -26.91 0.79
C ALA A 403 18.92 -25.82 -0.26
N THR A 404 17.96 -25.59 -1.15
CA THR A 404 18.07 -24.59 -2.22
C THR A 404 17.92 -23.14 -1.74
N LEU A 405 17.43 -22.94 -0.51
CA LEU A 405 17.34 -21.63 0.14
C LEU A 405 18.20 -21.64 1.41
N PRO A 406 19.54 -21.69 1.29
CA PRO A 406 20.44 -21.91 2.42
C PRO A 406 20.45 -20.75 3.44
N ARG A 407 19.88 -19.59 3.09
CA ARG A 407 19.78 -18.42 3.98
C ARG A 407 18.42 -18.30 4.66
N LEU A 408 17.46 -19.19 4.37
CA LEU A 408 16.12 -19.09 4.90
C LEU A 408 16.13 -19.45 6.39
N GLU A 409 15.77 -18.48 7.23
CA GLU A 409 15.69 -18.65 8.69
C GLU A 409 14.25 -18.60 9.19
N ILE A 410 13.37 -17.87 8.49
CA ILE A 410 11.98 -17.68 8.91
C ILE A 410 11.06 -18.14 7.79
N LEU A 411 10.23 -19.15 8.07
CA LEU A 411 9.14 -19.58 7.22
C LEU A 411 7.82 -19.45 7.99
N THR A 412 6.92 -18.59 7.54
CA THR A 412 5.60 -18.41 8.15
C THR A 412 4.51 -18.76 7.15
N ILE A 413 3.54 -19.59 7.54
CA ILE A 413 2.35 -19.93 6.76
C ILE A 413 1.11 -19.57 7.58
N ASN A 414 0.27 -18.65 7.08
CA ASN A 414 -0.94 -18.18 7.78
C ASN A 414 -0.72 -17.82 9.27
N ALA A 415 0.29 -16.99 9.53
CA ALA A 415 0.72 -16.58 10.87
C ALA A 415 1.26 -17.71 11.78
N THR A 416 1.50 -18.91 11.23
CA THR A 416 2.16 -20.02 11.94
C THR A 416 3.61 -20.13 11.50
N ASP A 417 4.53 -19.99 12.45
CA ASP A 417 5.96 -20.18 12.19
C ASP A 417 6.29 -21.66 12.07
N ILE A 418 6.85 -22.03 10.93
CA ILE A 418 7.30 -23.38 10.61
C ILE A 418 8.75 -23.52 11.02
N MET A 419 9.07 -24.63 11.68
CA MET A 419 10.43 -24.92 12.08
C MET A 419 11.22 -25.42 10.86
N LEU A 420 12.29 -24.71 10.53
CA LEU A 420 13.22 -25.14 9.49
C LEU A 420 14.24 -26.10 10.11
N PHE A 421 14.46 -27.22 9.44
CA PHE A 421 15.50 -28.16 9.84
C PHE A 421 16.81 -27.78 9.16
N SER A 422 17.90 -27.76 9.92
CA SER A 422 19.26 -27.68 9.37
C SER A 422 19.85 -29.08 9.38
N SER A 423 19.95 -29.70 8.20
CA SER A 423 20.64 -30.98 8.07
C SER A 423 22.15 -30.79 8.33
N ALA A 424 22.75 -31.72 9.07
CA ALA A 424 24.21 -31.83 9.17
C ALA A 424 24.84 -32.32 7.85
N TYR A 425 24.05 -32.96 6.99
CA TYR A 425 24.46 -33.49 5.70
C TYR A 425 24.10 -32.53 4.57
N VAL A 426 25.04 -32.35 3.64
CA VAL A 426 24.81 -31.57 2.42
C VAL A 426 23.85 -32.33 1.51
N MET A 427 22.58 -31.98 1.56
CA MET A 427 21.60 -32.44 0.58
C MET A 427 21.59 -31.49 -0.62
N THR A 428 21.41 -32.04 -1.82
CA THR A 428 21.38 -31.28 -3.08
C THR A 428 19.98 -30.88 -3.51
N SER A 429 18.94 -31.46 -2.89
CA SER A 429 17.54 -31.18 -3.17
C SER A 429 16.81 -30.67 -1.93
N ASN A 430 15.72 -29.93 -2.14
CA ASN A 430 14.77 -29.65 -1.07
C ASN A 430 14.11 -30.96 -0.63
N VAL A 431 13.78 -31.07 0.64
CA VAL A 431 13.07 -32.22 1.19
C VAL A 431 11.99 -31.71 2.14
N ILE A 432 10.73 -31.92 1.78
CA ILE A 432 9.61 -31.64 2.65
C ILE A 432 9.25 -32.93 3.41
N THR A 433 9.84 -33.15 4.58
CA THR A 433 9.47 -34.29 5.43
C THR A 433 8.15 -34.02 6.15
N ILE A 434 7.09 -34.70 5.73
CA ILE A 434 5.81 -34.70 6.49
C ILE A 434 5.79 -35.96 7.35
N SER A 435 6.14 -35.85 8.63
CA SER A 435 6.12 -36.99 9.55
C SER A 435 4.66 -37.44 9.78
N TYR A 436 4.28 -38.66 9.39
CA TYR A 436 2.95 -39.20 9.67
C TYR A 436 2.91 -39.82 11.08
N PRO A 437 1.87 -39.54 11.90
CA PRO A 437 1.72 -40.21 13.18
C PRO A 437 1.53 -41.72 12.96
N GLY A 438 2.44 -42.52 13.52
CA GLY A 438 2.44 -43.98 13.39
C GLY A 438 3.58 -44.53 12.53
N VAL A 439 4.33 -43.67 11.83
CA VAL A 439 5.60 -44.06 11.19
C VAL A 439 6.73 -43.88 12.22
N PRO A 440 7.45 -44.94 12.61
CA PRO A 440 8.60 -44.83 13.51
C PRO A 440 9.66 -43.89 12.92
N GLU A 441 10.25 -43.03 13.76
CA GLU A 441 11.37 -42.15 13.36
C GLU A 441 12.50 -43.02 12.79
N TYR A 442 12.93 -42.71 11.57
CA TYR A 442 14.05 -43.40 10.90
C TYR A 442 15.31 -43.21 11.75
N ASP A 443 15.84 -44.29 12.30
CA ASP A 443 16.99 -44.29 13.22
C ASP A 443 18.34 -44.39 12.50
N GLY A 444 18.36 -44.31 11.17
CA GLY A 444 19.59 -44.32 10.39
C GLY A 444 20.28 -45.68 10.29
N GLY A 445 19.60 -46.78 10.62
CA GLY A 445 20.11 -48.12 10.36
C GLY A 445 20.24 -48.40 8.87
N GLU A 446 21.37 -48.98 8.44
CA GLU A 446 21.79 -49.27 7.05
C GLU A 446 20.86 -50.20 6.24
N ASN A 447 19.61 -50.41 6.65
CA ASN A 447 18.68 -51.26 5.91
C ASN A 447 17.80 -50.45 4.95
N GLU A 448 17.97 -50.76 3.67
CA GLU A 448 17.15 -50.38 2.53
C GLU A 448 15.66 -50.67 2.79
N ASN A 449 14.91 -49.68 3.26
CA ASN A 449 13.45 -49.63 3.16
C ASN A 449 13.05 -48.16 2.96
N GLU A 450 12.93 -47.78 1.70
CA GLU A 450 12.65 -46.43 1.19
C GLU A 450 11.20 -45.95 1.38
N GLU A 451 10.37 -46.65 2.15
CA GLU A 451 8.92 -46.39 2.21
C GLU A 451 8.48 -45.88 3.59
N ALA A 452 8.72 -44.60 3.86
CA ALA A 452 7.78 -43.73 4.62
C ALA A 452 8.23 -42.26 4.70
N THR A 453 9.12 -41.82 3.81
CA THR A 453 9.38 -40.39 3.60
C THR A 453 8.84 -40.06 2.24
N THR A 454 7.69 -39.38 2.16
CA THR A 454 7.30 -38.76 0.89
C THR A 454 8.30 -37.64 0.63
N LEU A 455 9.37 -37.98 -0.10
CA LEU A 455 10.30 -37.04 -0.71
C LEU A 455 9.51 -36.32 -1.81
N LEU A 456 9.23 -35.03 -1.60
CA LEU A 456 8.73 -34.11 -2.63
C LEU A 456 9.78 -33.04 -2.88
#